data_AF-A0A7W8H9Q5-F1
#
_entry.id   AF-A0A7W8H9Q5-F1
#
_cell.length_a   1.000
_cell.length_b   1.000
_cell.length_c   1.000
_cell.angle_alpha   90.00
_cell.angle_beta   90.00
_cell.angle_gamma   90.00
#
_symmetry.space_group_name_H-M   'P 1'
#
loop_
_entity.id
_entity.type
_entity.pdbx_description
1 polymer ?
#
loop_
_entity_poly.entity_id
_entity_poly.type
_entity_poly.pdbx_seq_one_letter_code
_entity_poly.pdbx_strand_id
1 'polypeptide(L)' 'MEPVGVWVRKTGEWAVIHRCRRCGHLSSNRVAADDNPMKLMSIAMKPLSQPPFPLERIEEMTALMGGDGCLYAK' A
#
# COMPACT_ATOMS: atom_id res chain seq x y z
N MET A 1 7.71 17.76 -2.24
CA MET A 1 7.60 16.30 -2.43
C MET A 1 6.27 15.86 -1.82
N GLU A 2 5.53 14.97 -2.49
CA GLU A 2 4.22 14.47 -2.04
C GLU A 2 4.37 13.01 -1.58
N PRO A 3 3.95 12.63 -0.36
CA PRO A 3 4.01 11.24 0.07
C PRO A 3 2.93 10.43 -0.66
N VAL A 4 3.34 9.38 -1.36
CA VAL A 4 2.45 8.57 -2.22
C VAL A 4 2.38 7.11 -1.80
N GLY A 5 3.26 6.67 -0.91
CA GLY A 5 3.29 5.29 -0.44
C GLY A 5 4.23 5.12 0.74
N VAL A 6 4.16 3.94 1.35
CA VAL A 6 5.13 3.48 2.34
C VAL A 6 5.59 2.07 1.96
N TRP A 7 6.78 1.69 2.41
CA TRP A 7 7.30 0.34 2.24
C TRP A 7 8.17 -0.04 3.44
N VAL A 8 8.27 -1.34 3.69
CA VAL A 8 9.11 -1.92 4.74
C VAL A 8 10.38 -2.46 4.08
N ARG A 9 11.54 -1.95 4.52
CA ARG A 9 12.86 -2.39 4.04
C ARG A 9 13.18 -3.77 4.60
N LYS A 10 14.21 -4.43 4.04
CA LYS A 10 14.69 -5.75 4.51
C LYS A 10 15.03 -5.78 6.01
N THR A 11 15.43 -4.65 6.57
CA THR A 11 15.76 -4.49 8.00
C THR A 11 14.54 -4.31 8.90
N GLY A 12 13.32 -4.28 8.35
CA GLY A 12 12.09 -3.94 9.07
C GLY A 12 11.87 -2.43 9.21
N GLU A 13 12.83 -1.60 8.80
CA GLU A 13 12.67 -0.15 8.81
C GLU A 13 11.63 0.31 7.80
N TRP A 14 10.75 1.21 8.23
CA TRP A 14 9.79 1.85 7.36
C TRP A 14 10.43 3.00 6.60
N ALA A 15 9.96 3.20 5.38
CA ALA A 15 10.32 4.37 4.58
C ALA A 15 9.10 4.92 3.84
N VAL A 16 9.10 6.23 3.62
CA VAL A 16 8.04 6.94 2.89
C VAL A 16 8.51 7.16 1.46
N ILE A 17 7.68 6.77 0.50
CA ILE A 17 7.88 7.03 -0.92
C ILE A 17 7.27 8.39 -1.23
N HIS A 18 8.10 9.26 -1.80
CA HIS A 18 7.74 10.61 -2.18
C HIS A 18 7.78 10.79 -3.69
N ARG A 19 6.80 11.50 -4.25
CA ARG A 19 6.76 11.93 -5.64
C ARG A 19 7.02 13.43 -5.76
N CYS A 20 7.90 13.82 -6.67
CA CYS A 20 8.07 15.22 -7.02
C CYS A 20 6.84 15.71 -7.79
N ARG A 21 6.15 16.73 -7.27
CA ARG A 21 4.96 17.30 -7.92
C ARG A 21 5.27 18.04 -9.23
N ARG A 22 6.53 18.34 -9.52
CA ARG A 22 6.97 19.03 -10.76
C ARG A 22 7.44 18.06 -11.84
N CYS A 23 8.32 17.11 -11.50
CA CYS A 23 8.94 16.22 -12.49
C CYS A 23 8.56 14.74 -12.35
N GLY A 24 7.76 14.37 -11.35
CA GLY A 24 7.35 12.98 -11.12
C GLY A 24 8.38 12.05 -10.49
N HIS A 25 9.63 12.51 -10.30
CA HIS A 25 10.70 11.71 -9.68
C HIS A 25 10.26 11.10 -8.35
N LEU A 26 10.58 9.82 -8.15
CA LEU A 26 10.29 9.07 -6.93
C LEU A 26 11.55 8.94 -6.08
N SER A 27 11.45 9.30 -4.79
CA SER A 27 12.50 9.10 -3.80
C SER A 27 11.93 8.41 -2.56
N SER A 28 12.78 7.77 -1.77
CA SER A 28 12.36 7.19 -0.49
C SER A 28 13.24 7.63 0.66
N ASN A 29 12.63 7.98 1.79
CA ASN A 29 13.32 8.40 3.00
C ASN A 29 12.94 7.45 4.14
N ARG A 30 13.90 7.11 5.00
CA ARG A 30 13.61 6.37 6.25
C ARG A 30 12.66 7.20 7.11
N VAL A 31 11.68 6.53 7.74
CA VAL A 31 10.79 7.15 8.73
C VAL A 31 11.61 7.65 9.92
N ALA A 32 11.37 8.89 10.33
CA ALA A 32 12.01 9.51 11.48
C ALA A 32 11.25 9.20 12.78
N ALA A 33 11.88 9.46 13.93
CA ALA A 33 11.27 9.17 15.23
C ALA A 33 10.07 10.07 15.58
N ASP A 34 9.99 11.24 14.95
CA ASP A 34 8.94 12.25 15.12
C ASP A 34 7.83 12.18 14.04
N ASP A 35 7.95 11.26 13.08
CA ASP A 35 6.89 11.02 12.11
C ASP A 35 5.63 10.49 12.80
N ASN A 36 4.47 10.99 12.40
CA ASN A 36 3.21 10.58 13.01
C ASN A 36 2.76 9.20 12.47
N PRO A 37 2.64 8.17 13.33
CA PRO A 37 2.33 6.81 12.90
C PRO A 37 0.94 6.71 12.24
N MET A 38 -0.04 7.52 12.65
CA MET A 38 -1.38 7.52 12.07
C MET A 38 -1.38 8.06 10.63
N LYS A 39 -0.51 9.04 10.33
CA LYS A 39 -0.36 9.55 8.96
C LYS A 39 0.35 8.54 8.05
N LEU A 40 1.34 7.80 8.58
CA LEU A 40 1.98 6.71 7.84
C LEU A 40 0.98 5.60 7.52
N MET A 41 0.17 5.22 8.51
CA MET A 41 -0.87 4.21 8.33
C MET A 41 -1.93 4.65 7.33
N SER A 42 -2.36 5.92 7.34
CA SER A 42 -3.36 6.39 6.37
C SER A 42 -2.85 6.34 4.92
N ILE A 43 -1.54 6.56 4.70
CA ILE A 43 -0.92 6.35 3.39
C ILE A 43 -0.92 4.86 3.02
N ALA A 44 -0.54 3.99 3.96
CA ALA A 44 -0.50 2.53 3.75
C ALA A 44 -1.89 1.94 3.42
N MET A 45 -2.92 2.42 4.11
CA MET A 45 -4.29 1.91 4.01
C MET A 45 -5.06 2.42 2.79
N LYS A 46 -4.53 3.42 2.08
CA LYS A 46 -5.27 4.08 0.97
C LYS A 46 -5.76 3.11 -0.12
N PRO A 47 -4.99 2.09 -0.55
CA PRO A 47 -5.50 1.10 -1.51
C PRO A 47 -6.60 0.21 -0.95
N LEU A 48 -6.62 -0.03 0.36
CA LEU A 48 -7.64 -0.87 1.02
C LEU A 48 -8.93 -0.09 1.28
N SER A 49 -8.85 1.21 1.57
CA SER A 49 -10.01 2.06 1.78
C SER A 49 -10.63 2.58 0.48
N GLN A 50 -9.88 2.55 -0.63
CA GLN A 50 -10.32 2.96 -1.97
C GLN A 50 -9.88 1.93 -3.01
N PRO A 51 -10.37 0.68 -2.92
CA PRO A 51 -9.97 -0.38 -3.82
C PRO A 51 -10.45 -0.09 -5.25
N PRO A 52 -9.68 -0.44 -6.29
CA PRO A 52 -10.08 -0.26 -7.69
C PRO A 52 -11.10 -1.30 -8.16
N PHE A 53 -11.54 -2.20 -7.28
CA PHE A 53 -12.49 -3.27 -7.53
C PHE A 53 -13.35 -3.52 -6.28
N PRO A 54 -14.55 -4.10 -6.44
CA PRO A 54 -15.42 -4.45 -5.32
C PRO A 54 -14.78 -5.56 -4.48
N LEU A 55 -14.43 -5.26 -3.23
CA LEU A 55 -13.83 -6.24 -2.32
C LEU A 55 -14.81 -7.36 -1.96
N GLU A 56 -16.11 -7.07 -2.00
CA GLU A 56 -17.18 -8.03 -1.70
C GLU A 56 -17.21 -9.20 -2.70
N ARG A 57 -16.57 -9.05 -3.86
CA ARG A 57 -16.54 -10.05 -4.94
C ARG A 57 -15.14 -10.59 -5.24
N ILE A 58 -14.19 -10.44 -4.32
CA ILE A 58 -12.80 -10.83 -4.55
C ILE A 58 -12.64 -12.33 -4.82
N GLU A 59 -13.45 -13.18 -4.20
CA GLU A 59 -13.44 -14.64 -4.41
C GLU A 59 -13.90 -15.00 -5.83
N GLU A 60 -15.03 -14.43 -6.30
CA GLU A 60 -15.54 -14.62 -7.66
C GLU A 60 -14.50 -14.18 -8.70
N MET A 61 -13.89 -13.00 -8.48
CA MET A 61 -12.85 -12.48 -9.37
C MET A 61 -11.64 -13.41 -9.42
N THR A 62 -11.23 -13.97 -8.28
CA THR A 62 -10.07 -14.88 -8.23
C THR A 62 -10.35 -16.21 -8.93
N ALA A 63 -11.55 -16.76 -8.77
CA ALA A 63 -11.99 -17.97 -9.46
C ALA A 63 -12.02 -17.78 -10.99
N LEU A 64 -12.50 -16.63 -11.47
CA LEU A 64 -12.53 -16.30 -12.91
C LEU A 64 -11.13 -16.13 -13.51
N MET A 65 -10.12 -15.77 -12.72
CA MET A 65 -8.72 -15.65 -13.15
C MET A 65 -7.97 -16.99 -13.15
N GLY A 66 -8.66 -18.12 -12.92
CA GLY A 66 -8.06 -19.45 -12.87
C GLY A 66 -7.23 -19.72 -11.61
N GLY A 67 -7.43 -18.94 -10.54
CA GLY A 67 -6.81 -19.19 -9.23
C GLY A 67 -7.69 -20.06 -8.34
N ASP A 68 -7.07 -20.82 -7.43
CA ASP A 68 -7.77 -21.67 -6.45
C ASP A 68 -8.63 -20.88 -5.44
N GLY A 69 -8.50 -19.55 -5.38
CA GLY A 69 -9.47 -18.56 -4.87
C GLY A 69 -10.04 -18.70 -3.45
N CYS A 70 -9.70 -19.77 -2.73
CA CYS A 70 -10.32 -20.10 -1.46
C CYS A 70 -9.61 -19.34 -0.33
N LEU A 71 -10.25 -18.28 0.16
CA LEU A 71 -9.78 -17.55 1.34
C LEU A 71 -9.99 -18.36 2.64
N TYR A 72 -10.74 -19.46 2.57
CA TYR A 72 -11.00 -20.37 3.68
C TYR A 72 -10.51 -21.76 3.32
N ALA A 73 -9.71 -22.37 4.20
CA ALA A 73 -9.34 -23.77 4.06
C ALA A 73 -10.60 -24.65 4.22
N LYS A 74 -10.84 -25.54 3.26
CA LYS A 74 -11.77 -26.66 3.46
C LYS A 74 -11.22 -27.64 4.50
#